data_AF-A0AA39QPS5-F1
#
_entry.id   AF-A0AA39QPS5-F1
#
_cell.length_a   1.000
_cell.length_b   1.000
_cell.length_c   1.000
_cell.angle_alpha   90.00
_cell.angle_beta   90.00
_cell.angle_gamma   90.00
#
_symmetry.space_group_name_H-M   'P 1'
#
loop_
_entity.id
_entity.type
_entity.pdbx_description
1 polymer ?
#
loop_
_entity_poly.entity_id
_entity_poly.type
_entity_poly.pdbx_seq_one_letter_code
_entity_poly.pdbx_strand_id
1 'polypeptide(L)'
;MGFLRSDPASGTAAEKRRIKVQKMMAGFMEELPLHTNNAATSVFWHGKNYEALRQEECQEILWELAEVNFHCEFKALHWHATAHSSSNAQNLPVMRCFPDGNHLPGQLDIGVANYGLADPLWLRRVPYIFVMKKVMQTWEDAPPLLLSEVKTAGWTEKEFLLVEKTVADYYCDTFWQYFGHALVLPWQLRHQTSEDYVPEAQLQMSTSRSGVYVDAEELS
;
A
#
# COMPACT_ATOMS: atom_id res chain seq x y z
N MET A 1 -25.40 -57.21 -9.39
CA MET A 1 -24.49 -57.44 -8.25
C MET A 1 -23.07 -57.15 -8.75
N GLY A 2 -22.54 -55.92 -8.81
CA GLY A 2 -22.78 -54.73 -8.01
C GLY A 2 -21.83 -54.73 -6.81
N PHE A 3 -20.62 -54.17 -6.93
CA PHE A 3 -19.92 -53.46 -5.85
C PHE A 3 -18.89 -52.50 -6.45
N LEU A 4 -19.12 -51.21 -6.17
CA LEU A 4 -18.29 -50.06 -6.52
C LEU A 4 -16.99 -50.09 -5.71
N ARG A 5 -15.87 -49.80 -6.38
CA ARG A 5 -14.59 -49.49 -5.75
C ARG A 5 -14.49 -47.96 -5.67
N SER A 6 -14.61 -47.41 -4.46
CA SER A 6 -14.48 -45.98 -4.19
C SER A 6 -13.01 -45.61 -4.00
N ASP A 7 -12.51 -44.71 -4.85
CA ASP A 7 -11.17 -44.09 -4.71
C ASP A 7 -11.14 -43.09 -3.54
N PRO A 8 -10.11 -43.13 -2.67
CA PRO A 8 -9.95 -42.16 -1.58
C PRO A 8 -9.11 -40.97 -2.05
N ALA A 9 -9.67 -40.10 -2.89
CA ALA A 9 -8.98 -38.87 -3.29
C ALA A 9 -9.96 -37.70 -3.55
N SER A 10 -10.87 -37.42 -2.62
CA SER A 10 -11.71 -36.21 -2.68
C SER A 10 -11.47 -35.28 -1.50
N GLY A 11 -10.27 -34.68 -1.43
CA GLY A 11 -10.13 -33.42 -0.71
C GLY A 11 -10.98 -32.36 -1.42
N THR A 12 -11.80 -31.63 -0.67
CA THR A 12 -12.68 -30.58 -1.23
C THR A 12 -11.83 -29.52 -1.93
N ALA A 13 -12.42 -28.77 -2.88
CA ALA A 13 -11.72 -27.68 -3.57
C ALA A 13 -11.16 -26.61 -2.60
N ALA A 14 -11.74 -26.51 -1.39
CA ALA A 14 -11.22 -25.68 -0.31
C ALA A 14 -9.89 -26.24 0.25
N GLU A 15 -9.80 -27.55 0.48
CA GLU A 15 -8.58 -28.20 0.99
C GLU A 15 -7.44 -28.11 -0.02
N LYS A 16 -7.74 -28.30 -1.31
CA LYS A 16 -6.74 -28.14 -2.39
C LYS A 16 -6.24 -26.69 -2.50
N ARG A 17 -7.12 -25.70 -2.31
CA ARG A 17 -6.72 -24.28 -2.26
C ARG A 17 -5.86 -23.97 -1.04
N ARG A 18 -6.22 -24.51 0.12
CA ARG A 18 -5.47 -24.35 1.38
C ARG A 18 -4.06 -24.93 1.27
N ILE A 19 -3.90 -26.13 0.73
CA ILE A 19 -2.58 -26.75 0.49
C ILE A 19 -1.74 -25.90 -0.48
N LYS A 20 -2.37 -25.34 -1.52
CA LYS A 20 -1.69 -24.48 -2.50
C LYS A 20 -1.21 -23.16 -1.88
N VAL A 21 -2.04 -22.52 -1.04
CA VAL A 21 -1.66 -21.32 -0.27
C VAL A 21 -0.53 -21.65 0.71
N GLN A 22 -0.63 -22.75 1.46
CA GLN A 22 0.43 -23.20 2.35
C GLN A 22 1.76 -23.42 1.62
N LYS A 23 1.73 -24.05 0.44
CA LYS A 23 2.94 -24.29 -0.35
C LYS A 23 3.53 -23.00 -0.92
N MET A 24 2.70 -22.02 -1.26
CA MET A 24 3.14 -20.71 -1.76
C MET A 24 3.72 -19.85 -0.63
N MET A 25 3.16 -19.97 0.58
CA MET A 25 3.64 -19.27 1.77
C MET A 25 4.74 -20.01 2.53
N ALA A 26 5.08 -21.26 2.16
CA ALA A 26 6.09 -22.05 2.84
C ALA A 26 7.48 -21.37 2.90
N GLY A 27 7.83 -20.58 1.89
CA GLY A 27 9.05 -19.76 1.91
C GLY A 27 8.99 -18.53 2.83
N PHE A 28 7.79 -18.06 3.17
CA PHE A 28 7.55 -16.96 4.11
C PHE A 28 7.28 -17.45 5.55
N MET A 29 6.84 -18.70 5.71
CA MET A 29 6.49 -19.28 7.01
C MET A 29 7.70 -19.56 7.92
N GLU A 30 8.92 -19.62 7.37
CA GLU A 30 10.14 -19.66 8.19
C GLU A 30 10.46 -18.27 8.80
N GLU A 31 10.01 -17.18 8.17
CA GLU A 31 10.18 -15.81 8.66
C GLU A 31 8.99 -15.29 9.49
N LEU A 32 7.78 -15.81 9.22
CA LEU A 32 6.54 -15.52 9.94
C LEU A 32 5.90 -16.83 10.42
N PRO A 33 6.26 -17.34 11.61
CA PRO A 33 5.75 -18.62 12.07
C PRO A 33 4.29 -18.48 12.50
N LEU A 34 3.36 -18.72 11.57
CA LEU A 34 1.93 -18.85 11.82
C LEU A 34 1.67 -20.12 12.64
N HIS A 35 1.75 -20.00 13.97
CA HIS A 35 1.42 -21.09 14.88
C HIS A 35 -0.08 -21.37 14.81
N THR A 36 -0.44 -22.53 14.24
CA THR A 36 -1.84 -22.99 14.09
C THR A 36 -2.46 -23.50 15.40
N ASN A 37 -1.73 -23.38 16.52
CA ASN A 37 -2.23 -23.75 17.82
C ASN A 37 -2.86 -22.53 18.48
N ASN A 38 -4.20 -22.43 18.45
CA ASN A 38 -4.98 -21.36 19.10
C ASN A 38 -4.86 -21.36 20.65
N ALA A 39 -3.99 -22.22 21.21
CA ALA A 39 -3.60 -22.22 22.61
C ALA A 39 -2.40 -21.29 22.89
N ALA A 40 -2.24 -20.21 22.12
CA ALA A 40 -1.23 -19.20 22.40
C ALA A 40 -1.59 -18.50 23.72
N THR A 41 -0.81 -18.78 24.77
CA THR A 41 -1.07 -18.29 26.14
C THR A 41 -0.76 -16.80 26.31
N SER A 42 -0.17 -16.15 25.32
CA SER A 42 0.01 -14.69 25.27
C SER A 42 0.34 -14.24 23.85
N VAL A 43 -0.37 -13.22 23.37
CA VAL A 43 -0.10 -12.54 22.10
C VAL A 43 0.71 -11.29 22.42
N PHE A 44 1.76 -11.04 21.64
CA PHE A 44 2.60 -9.86 21.78
C PHE A 44 2.58 -9.02 20.51
N TRP A 45 2.60 -7.70 20.68
CA TRP A 45 2.75 -6.72 19.61
C TRP A 45 3.87 -5.75 20.00
N HIS A 46 4.91 -5.62 19.17
CA HIS A 46 6.15 -4.89 19.47
C HIS A 46 6.71 -5.20 20.88
N GLY A 47 6.66 -6.48 21.28
CA GLY A 47 7.12 -6.95 22.59
C GLY A 47 6.19 -6.66 23.78
N LYS A 48 5.05 -5.98 23.56
CA LYS A 48 4.02 -5.73 24.59
C LYS A 48 2.95 -6.81 24.55
N ASN A 49 2.53 -7.28 25.72
CA ASN A 49 1.44 -8.24 25.83
C ASN A 49 0.10 -7.58 25.45
N TYR A 50 -0.71 -8.27 24.66
CA TYR A 50 -2.03 -7.81 24.20
C TYR A 50 -2.94 -7.31 25.34
N GLU A 51 -2.94 -8.00 26.49
CA GLU A 51 -3.77 -7.63 27.64
C GLU A 51 -3.33 -6.33 28.33
N ALA A 52 -2.09 -5.88 28.06
CA ALA A 52 -1.50 -4.67 28.64
C ALA A 52 -1.52 -3.48 27.68
N LEU A 53 -2.13 -3.61 26.49
CA LEU A 53 -2.15 -2.55 25.49
C LEU A 53 -3.08 -1.41 25.91
N ARG A 54 -2.58 -0.18 25.74
CA ARG A 54 -3.35 1.05 25.89
C ARG A 54 -4.15 1.33 24.62
N GLN A 55 -5.08 2.29 24.71
CA GLN A 55 -5.91 2.66 23.57
C GLN A 55 -5.09 3.18 22.38
N GLU A 56 -4.02 3.94 22.64
CA GLU A 56 -3.13 4.46 21.62
C GLU A 56 -2.41 3.32 20.86
N GLU A 57 -2.00 2.28 21.57
CA GLU A 57 -1.32 1.11 21.01
C GLU A 57 -2.28 0.23 20.21
N CYS A 58 -3.54 0.13 20.64
CA CYS A 58 -4.60 -0.49 19.84
C CYS A 58 -4.86 0.29 18.54
N GLN A 59 -4.76 1.63 18.57
CA GLN A 59 -4.88 2.46 17.36
C GLN A 59 -3.69 2.26 16.42
N GLU A 60 -2.48 2.11 16.96
CA GLU A 60 -1.28 1.78 16.18
C GLU A 60 -1.41 0.42 15.48
N ILE A 61 -1.94 -0.60 16.15
CA ILE A 61 -2.24 -1.91 15.52
C ILE A 61 -3.25 -1.76 14.38
N LEU A 62 -4.34 -1.04 14.61
CA LEU A 62 -5.36 -0.83 13.57
C LEU A 62 -4.81 -0.04 12.39
N TRP A 63 -3.95 0.93 12.66
CA TRP A 63 -3.25 1.70 11.65
C TRP A 63 -2.31 0.81 10.84
N GLU A 64 -1.47 -0.02 11.48
CA GLU A 64 -0.56 -0.95 10.80
C GLU A 64 -1.32 -1.90 9.88
N LEU A 65 -2.41 -2.49 10.37
CA LEU A 65 -3.28 -3.36 9.56
C LEU A 65 -3.91 -2.61 8.38
N ALA A 66 -4.35 -1.38 8.58
CA ALA A 66 -4.95 -0.57 7.53
C ALA A 66 -3.93 -0.19 6.45
N GLU A 67 -2.71 0.21 6.86
CA GLU A 67 -1.63 0.62 5.97
C GLU A 67 -1.14 -0.56 5.12
N VAL A 68 -0.92 -1.72 5.75
CA VAL A 68 -0.55 -2.96 5.06
C VAL A 68 -1.63 -3.37 4.05
N ASN A 69 -2.91 -3.28 4.44
CA ASN A 69 -4.00 -3.60 3.54
C ASN A 69 -4.04 -2.63 2.36
N PHE A 70 -3.88 -1.33 2.59
CA PHE A 70 -3.84 -0.31 1.55
C PHE A 70 -2.70 -0.56 0.53
N HIS A 71 -1.48 -0.90 0.99
CA HIS A 71 -0.37 -1.23 0.07
C HIS A 71 -0.69 -2.45 -0.80
N CYS A 72 -1.26 -3.48 -0.19
CA CYS A 72 -1.65 -4.70 -0.87
C CYS A 72 -2.77 -4.44 -1.88
N GLU A 73 -3.79 -3.67 -1.50
CA GLU A 73 -4.91 -3.25 -2.34
C GLU A 73 -4.44 -2.42 -3.54
N PHE A 74 -3.56 -1.44 -3.31
CA PHE A 74 -3.03 -0.60 -4.37
C PHE A 74 -2.17 -1.41 -5.36
N LYS A 75 -1.31 -2.30 -4.85
CA LYS A 75 -0.50 -3.20 -5.69
C LYS A 75 -1.37 -4.17 -6.51
N ALA A 76 -2.38 -4.76 -5.88
CA ALA A 76 -3.32 -5.65 -6.56
C ALA A 76 -4.10 -4.89 -7.65
N LEU A 77 -4.55 -3.66 -7.34
CA LEU A 77 -5.25 -2.81 -8.32
C LEU A 77 -4.37 -2.53 -9.52
N HIS A 78 -3.11 -2.10 -9.31
CA HIS A 78 -2.20 -1.82 -10.40
C HIS A 78 -2.00 -3.05 -11.30
N TRP A 79 -1.85 -4.25 -10.71
CA TRP A 79 -1.73 -5.48 -11.49
C TRP A 79 -2.97 -5.77 -12.33
N HIS A 80 -4.17 -5.55 -11.80
CA HIS A 80 -5.41 -5.69 -12.54
C HIS A 80 -5.57 -4.64 -13.64
N ALA A 81 -5.30 -3.37 -13.32
CA ALA A 81 -5.43 -2.24 -14.22
C ALA A 81 -4.38 -2.19 -15.35
N THR A 82 -3.36 -3.06 -15.27
CA THR A 82 -2.29 -3.18 -16.29
C THR A 82 -2.20 -4.58 -16.89
N ALA A 83 -3.21 -5.43 -16.70
CA ALA A 83 -3.19 -6.83 -17.10
C ALA A 83 -2.94 -7.02 -18.62
N HIS A 84 -3.36 -6.07 -19.44
CA HIS A 84 -3.17 -6.04 -20.89
C HIS A 84 -2.17 -4.95 -21.35
N SER A 85 -1.57 -4.21 -20.42
CA SER A 85 -0.54 -3.20 -20.69
C SER A 85 0.83 -3.84 -20.98
N SER A 86 1.79 -3.00 -21.41
CA SER A 86 3.17 -3.44 -21.65
C SER A 86 3.85 -4.00 -20.40
N SER A 87 4.87 -4.86 -20.58
CA SER A 87 5.68 -5.38 -19.48
C SER A 87 6.33 -4.26 -18.65
N ASN A 88 6.64 -3.12 -19.27
CA ASN A 88 7.23 -1.99 -18.56
C ASN A 88 6.23 -1.32 -17.60
N ALA A 89 4.95 -1.23 -18.00
CA ALA A 89 3.89 -0.73 -17.15
C ALA A 89 3.65 -1.63 -15.93
N GLN A 90 3.59 -2.94 -16.15
CA GLN A 90 3.36 -3.93 -15.08
C GLN A 90 4.51 -4.02 -14.06
N ASN A 91 5.73 -3.67 -14.47
CA ASN A 91 6.93 -3.75 -13.63
C ASN A 91 7.31 -2.40 -12.98
N LEU A 92 6.43 -1.40 -13.01
CA LEU A 92 6.69 -0.15 -12.30
C LEU A 92 6.85 -0.42 -10.79
N PRO A 93 7.78 0.28 -10.12
CA PRO A 93 8.03 0.09 -8.70
C PRO A 93 6.93 0.74 -7.85
N VAL A 94 5.73 0.14 -7.84
CA VAL A 94 4.52 0.62 -7.14
C VAL A 94 4.80 1.00 -5.69
N MET A 95 5.67 0.24 -5.01
CA MET A 95 5.96 0.47 -3.60
C MET A 95 6.66 1.81 -3.33
N ARG A 96 7.24 2.48 -4.34
CA ARG A 96 7.77 3.85 -4.19
C ARG A 96 6.70 4.89 -3.86
N CYS A 97 5.41 4.53 -3.96
CA CYS A 97 4.29 5.37 -3.51
C CYS A 97 4.24 5.50 -1.98
N PHE A 98 4.99 4.69 -1.22
CA PHE A 98 4.91 4.63 0.23
C PHE A 98 6.29 4.91 0.88
N PRO A 99 6.36 5.62 2.01
CA PRO A 99 7.61 5.94 2.71
C PRO A 99 8.46 4.73 3.09
N ASP A 100 7.81 3.60 3.30
CA ASP A 100 8.37 2.34 3.79
C ASP A 100 8.28 1.23 2.75
N GLY A 101 8.00 1.54 1.48
CA GLY A 101 7.64 0.51 0.49
C GLY A 101 8.72 -0.53 0.17
N ASN A 102 9.94 -0.34 0.68
CA ASN A 102 11.00 -1.34 0.62
C ASN A 102 10.86 -2.44 1.70
N HIS A 103 10.02 -2.23 2.71
CA HIS A 103 9.76 -3.17 3.80
C HIS A 103 8.67 -4.17 3.42
N LEU A 104 8.74 -5.35 4.04
CA LEU A 104 7.69 -6.35 3.87
C LEU A 104 6.42 -5.93 4.64
N PRO A 105 5.22 -6.40 4.24
CA PRO A 105 3.93 -6.17 4.92
C PRO A 105 3.82 -6.52 6.42
N GLY A 106 4.90 -6.93 7.09
CA GLY A 106 4.96 -7.17 8.54
C GLY A 106 6.18 -6.55 9.20
N GLN A 107 6.84 -5.61 8.52
CA GLN A 107 8.01 -4.87 8.99
C GLN A 107 7.76 -3.35 8.95
N LEU A 108 6.50 -2.95 9.04
CA LEU A 108 6.09 -1.56 9.01
C LEU A 108 6.59 -0.87 10.28
N ASP A 109 7.32 0.24 10.12
CA ASP A 109 7.73 1.10 11.24
C ASP A 109 6.55 2.00 11.59
N ILE A 110 6.08 1.96 12.85
CA ILE A 110 4.88 2.71 13.25
C ILE A 110 5.14 4.22 13.21
N GLY A 111 6.41 4.63 13.34
CA GLY A 111 6.84 6.02 13.18
C GLY A 111 6.49 6.64 11.83
N VAL A 112 6.20 5.85 10.78
CA VAL A 112 5.80 6.35 9.46
C VAL A 112 4.35 6.85 9.39
N ALA A 113 3.53 6.62 10.42
CA ALA A 113 2.09 6.79 10.36
C ALA A 113 1.57 8.17 9.94
N ASN A 114 2.40 9.19 10.10
CA ASN A 114 2.08 10.57 9.75
C ASN A 114 3.02 11.13 8.66
N TYR A 115 3.58 10.25 7.83
CA TYR A 115 4.44 10.56 6.69
C TYR A 115 3.80 10.05 5.39
N GLY A 116 4.44 10.30 4.24
CA GLY A 116 3.93 9.80 2.96
C GLY A 116 2.68 10.54 2.53
N LEU A 117 1.65 9.77 2.17
CA LEU A 117 0.33 10.28 1.81
C LEU A 117 -0.42 10.88 3.01
N ALA A 118 -0.06 10.47 4.23
CA ALA A 118 -0.64 10.95 5.47
C ALA A 118 0.09 12.18 6.04
N ASP A 119 1.13 12.71 5.39
CA ASP A 119 1.86 13.86 5.93
C ASP A 119 1.01 15.15 5.89
N PRO A 120 0.92 15.95 6.98
CA PRO A 120 0.15 17.19 6.97
C PRO A 120 0.69 18.24 5.97
N LEU A 121 1.99 18.21 5.65
CA LEU A 121 2.63 19.15 4.76
C LEU A 121 2.59 18.65 3.31
N TRP A 122 1.96 19.43 2.43
CA TRP A 122 1.81 19.05 1.01
C TRP A 122 3.16 18.77 0.34
N LEU A 123 4.20 19.56 0.62
CA LEU A 123 5.56 19.37 0.08
C LEU A 123 6.16 18.00 0.41
N ARG A 124 5.76 17.40 1.54
CA ARG A 124 6.21 16.07 1.95
C ARG A 124 5.36 14.96 1.32
N ARG A 125 4.09 15.23 1.00
CA ARG A 125 3.22 14.30 0.26
C ARG A 125 3.54 14.24 -1.23
N VAL A 126 3.99 15.36 -1.81
CA VAL A 126 4.14 15.50 -3.27
C VAL A 126 4.89 14.35 -3.93
N PRO A 127 6.07 13.92 -3.44
CA PRO A 127 6.82 12.88 -4.14
C PRO A 127 6.04 11.57 -4.26
N TYR A 128 5.30 11.20 -3.21
CA TYR A 128 4.48 9.99 -3.17
C TYR A 128 3.28 10.09 -4.10
N ILE A 129 2.58 11.22 -4.10
CA ILE A 129 1.44 11.47 -5.01
C ILE A 129 1.88 11.47 -6.47
N PHE A 130 3.09 11.95 -6.78
CA PHE A 130 3.59 12.01 -8.16
C PHE A 130 4.03 10.63 -8.66
N VAL A 131 4.62 9.82 -7.79
CA VAL A 131 4.85 8.40 -8.09
C VAL A 131 3.51 7.67 -8.30
N MET A 132 2.50 7.90 -7.45
CA MET A 132 1.16 7.34 -7.66
C MET A 132 0.55 7.78 -8.98
N LYS A 133 0.60 9.08 -9.31
CA LYS A 133 0.16 9.64 -10.59
C LYS A 133 0.81 8.90 -11.76
N LYS A 134 2.13 8.69 -11.74
CA LYS A 134 2.88 7.97 -12.78
C LYS A 134 2.46 6.50 -12.90
N VAL A 135 2.22 5.83 -11.79
CA VAL A 135 1.68 4.46 -11.78
C VAL A 135 0.29 4.43 -12.43
N MET A 136 -0.59 5.35 -12.05
CA MET A 136 -1.98 5.42 -12.53
C MET A 136 -2.10 5.83 -14.00
N GLN A 137 -1.14 6.58 -14.54
CA GLN A 137 -1.06 6.89 -15.98
C GLN A 137 -0.89 5.63 -16.85
N THR A 138 -0.42 4.51 -16.29
CA THR A 138 -0.20 3.27 -17.04
C THR A 138 -1.40 2.33 -17.08
N TRP A 139 -2.45 2.68 -16.35
CA TRP A 139 -3.68 1.91 -16.29
C TRP A 139 -4.42 1.99 -17.62
N GLU A 140 -5.17 0.94 -17.96
CA GLU A 140 -5.83 0.81 -19.26
C GLU A 140 -6.92 1.87 -19.49
N ASP A 141 -7.60 2.29 -18.42
CA ASP A 141 -8.57 3.38 -18.48
C ASP A 141 -7.86 4.71 -18.74
N ALA A 142 -8.45 5.53 -19.62
CA ALA A 142 -7.91 6.83 -19.95
C ALA A 142 -7.84 7.69 -18.67
N PRO A 143 -6.63 8.02 -18.17
CA PRO A 143 -6.53 8.79 -16.94
C PRO A 143 -7.08 10.20 -17.17
N PRO A 144 -7.62 10.87 -16.13
CA PRO A 144 -7.99 12.27 -16.22
C PRO A 144 -6.85 13.12 -16.80
N LEU A 145 -7.16 14.09 -17.66
CA LEU A 145 -6.15 14.92 -18.36
C LEU A 145 -5.12 15.55 -17.41
N LEU A 146 -5.56 15.93 -16.20
CA LEU A 146 -4.68 16.50 -15.18
C LEU A 146 -3.57 15.53 -14.74
N LEU A 147 -3.86 14.21 -14.72
CA LEU A 147 -2.85 13.22 -14.42
C LEU A 147 -1.80 13.11 -15.53
N SER A 148 -2.05 13.58 -16.75
CA SER A 148 -1.06 13.62 -17.84
C SER A 148 -0.32 14.95 -17.96
N GLU A 149 -0.70 15.98 -17.19
CA GLU A 149 -0.07 17.30 -17.24
C GLU A 149 1.33 17.27 -16.63
N VAL A 150 2.32 17.84 -17.33
CA VAL A 150 3.70 18.03 -16.84
C VAL A 150 3.98 19.53 -16.78
N LYS A 151 4.46 20.03 -15.63
CA LYS A 151 4.70 21.46 -15.40
C LYS A 151 6.16 21.78 -15.19
N THR A 152 6.81 22.28 -16.24
CA THR A 152 8.22 22.71 -16.21
C THR A 152 8.49 23.89 -15.28
N ALA A 153 7.48 24.74 -15.03
CA ALA A 153 7.57 25.85 -14.09
C ALA A 153 7.38 25.43 -12.62
N GLY A 154 7.04 24.17 -12.38
CA GLY A 154 6.68 23.62 -11.07
C GLY A 154 5.21 23.79 -10.70
N TRP A 155 4.86 23.19 -9.58
CA TRP A 155 3.53 23.09 -9.00
C TRP A 155 3.43 23.98 -7.77
N THR A 156 2.38 24.79 -7.71
CA THR A 156 1.97 25.49 -6.48
C THR A 156 1.15 24.56 -5.60
N GLU A 157 1.02 24.88 -4.30
CA GLU A 157 0.18 24.12 -3.36
C GLU A 157 -1.24 23.92 -3.88
N LYS A 158 -1.88 24.99 -4.39
CA LYS A 158 -3.27 24.91 -4.89
C LYS A 158 -3.42 23.94 -6.05
N GLU A 159 -2.45 23.92 -6.96
CA GLU A 159 -2.45 23.02 -8.12
C GLU A 159 -2.13 21.59 -7.70
N PHE A 160 -1.18 21.43 -6.78
CA PHE A 160 -0.87 20.13 -6.18
C PHE A 160 -2.10 19.52 -5.51
N LEU A 161 -2.84 20.28 -4.69
CA LEU A 161 -4.04 19.78 -4.03
C LEU A 161 -5.12 19.34 -5.03
N LEU A 162 -5.17 19.95 -6.21
CA LEU A 162 -6.06 19.51 -7.29
C LEU A 162 -5.60 18.17 -7.91
N VAL A 163 -4.29 18.01 -8.12
CA VAL A 163 -3.68 16.75 -8.57
C VAL A 163 -3.93 15.65 -7.54
N GLU A 164 -3.63 15.90 -6.28
CA GLU A 164 -3.84 14.96 -5.17
C GLU A 164 -5.29 14.49 -5.08
N LYS A 165 -6.24 15.43 -5.16
CA LYS A 165 -7.66 15.08 -5.22
C LYS A 165 -7.99 14.22 -6.44
N THR A 166 -7.46 14.57 -7.61
CA THR A 166 -7.75 13.82 -8.85
C THR A 166 -7.15 12.42 -8.82
N VAL A 167 -5.96 12.25 -8.23
CA VAL A 167 -5.35 10.94 -7.95
C VAL A 167 -6.24 10.13 -7.02
N ALA A 168 -6.71 10.73 -5.93
CA ALA A 168 -7.60 10.05 -4.97
C ALA A 168 -8.94 9.65 -5.59
N ASP A 169 -9.61 10.56 -6.31
CA ASP A 169 -10.89 10.30 -6.97
C ASP A 169 -10.74 9.17 -8.01
N TYR A 170 -9.71 9.25 -8.87
CA TYR A 170 -9.45 8.22 -9.88
C TYR A 170 -9.09 6.87 -9.24
N TYR A 171 -8.32 6.85 -8.16
CA TYR A 171 -8.02 5.62 -7.42
C TYR A 171 -9.29 4.98 -6.86
N CYS A 172 -10.15 5.77 -6.20
CA CYS A 172 -11.39 5.28 -5.61
C CYS A 172 -12.32 4.68 -6.66
N ASP A 173 -12.50 5.40 -7.78
CA ASP A 173 -13.38 4.96 -8.87
C ASP A 173 -12.87 3.66 -9.50
N THR A 174 -11.59 3.59 -9.84
CA THR A 174 -10.98 2.39 -10.43
C THR A 174 -11.00 1.23 -9.44
N PHE A 175 -10.68 1.47 -8.16
CA PHE A 175 -10.75 0.43 -7.14
C PHE A 175 -12.15 -0.17 -7.04
N TRP A 176 -13.17 0.67 -6.97
CA TRP A 176 -14.57 0.22 -6.89
C TRP A 176 -14.96 -0.60 -8.13
N GLN A 177 -14.52 -0.18 -9.33
CA GLN A 177 -14.81 -0.90 -10.56
C GLN A 177 -14.22 -2.31 -10.58
N TYR A 178 -13.01 -2.51 -10.07
CA TYR A 178 -12.35 -3.82 -10.07
C TYR A 178 -12.77 -4.72 -8.90
N PHE A 179 -12.89 -4.17 -7.69
CA PHE A 179 -13.09 -4.99 -6.48
C PHE A 179 -14.52 -4.94 -5.92
N GLY A 180 -15.30 -3.90 -6.23
CA GLY A 180 -16.71 -3.78 -5.82
C GLY A 180 -16.95 -3.62 -4.33
N HIS A 181 -15.94 -3.20 -3.56
CA HIS A 181 -16.07 -2.90 -2.13
C HIS A 181 -15.37 -1.58 -1.78
N ALA A 182 -15.62 -1.09 -0.57
CA ALA A 182 -14.94 0.08 -0.05
C ALA A 182 -13.45 -0.25 0.19
N LEU A 183 -12.56 0.61 -0.29
CA LEU A 183 -11.13 0.53 -0.05
C LEU A 183 -10.76 0.98 1.37
N VAL A 184 -9.57 0.59 1.80
CA VAL A 184 -8.97 1.12 3.03
C VAL A 184 -8.11 2.35 2.68
N LEU A 185 -8.43 3.48 3.31
CA LEU A 185 -7.66 4.71 3.13
C LEU A 185 -6.45 4.75 4.08
N PRO A 186 -5.35 5.44 3.74
CA PRO A 186 -4.31 5.79 4.69
C PRO A 186 -4.88 6.67 5.80
N TRP A 187 -4.57 6.35 7.06
CA TRP A 187 -5.05 7.10 8.22
C TRP A 187 -3.89 7.78 8.94
N GLN A 188 -4.17 8.91 9.57
CA GLN A 188 -3.22 9.58 10.47
C GLN A 188 -3.44 9.11 11.90
N LEU A 189 -2.34 8.87 12.63
CA LEU A 189 -2.38 8.71 14.07
C LEU A 189 -2.41 10.09 14.74
N ARG A 190 -3.36 10.29 15.66
CA ARG A 190 -3.56 11.58 16.35
C ARG A 190 -2.55 11.83 17.47
N HIS A 191 -1.85 10.79 17.90
CA HIS A 191 -0.79 10.86 18.89
C HIS A 191 0.57 10.67 18.22
N GLN A 192 1.62 11.14 18.90
CA GLN A 192 2.98 10.85 18.51
C GLN A 192 3.30 9.42 18.91
N THR A 193 3.78 8.64 17.95
CA THR A 193 4.18 7.25 18.16
C THR A 193 5.48 7.22 18.98
N SER A 194 5.76 6.10 19.64
CA SER A 194 6.99 5.96 20.43
C SER A 194 8.26 5.74 19.61
N GLU A 195 8.12 5.58 18.29
CA GLU A 195 9.23 5.32 17.37
C GLU A 195 9.62 6.60 16.63
N ASP A 196 10.90 6.98 16.74
CA ASP A 196 11.45 8.14 16.02
C ASP A 196 11.75 7.72 14.57
N TYR A 197 10.81 7.96 13.65
CA TYR A 197 11.05 7.72 12.23
C TYR A 197 11.82 8.87 11.57
N VAL A 198 12.85 8.52 10.80
CA VAL A 198 13.61 9.43 9.95
C VAL A 198 13.29 9.11 8.50
N PRO A 199 12.58 10.00 7.76
CA PRO A 199 12.25 9.77 6.36
C PRO A 199 13.49 9.60 5.49
N GLU A 200 13.42 8.67 4.53
CA GLU A 200 14.43 8.59 3.48
C GLU A 200 14.48 9.90 2.68
N ALA A 201 15.69 10.36 2.38
CA ALA A 201 15.89 11.58 1.60
C ALA A 201 15.43 11.34 0.15
N GLN A 202 14.26 11.86 -0.20
CA GLN A 202 13.82 11.87 -1.60
C GLN A 202 14.49 13.01 -2.37
N LEU A 203 14.81 12.76 -3.64
CA LEU A 203 15.40 13.74 -4.57
C LEU A 203 14.42 14.90 -4.81
N GLN A 204 14.45 15.89 -3.94
CA GLN A 204 13.69 17.13 -4.10
C GLN A 204 14.56 18.15 -4.83
N MET A 205 14.12 18.59 -6.02
CA MET A 205 14.67 19.80 -6.61
C MET A 205 13.93 21.02 -6.04
N SER A 206 14.45 21.55 -4.93
CA SER A 206 14.00 22.84 -4.42
C SER A 206 14.34 23.92 -5.43
N THR A 207 13.34 24.54 -6.02
CA THR A 207 13.56 25.75 -6.81
C THR A 207 13.88 26.92 -5.89
N SER A 208 14.52 27.96 -6.42
CA SER A 208 14.82 29.21 -5.69
C SER A 208 13.55 30.01 -5.35
N ARG A 209 12.37 29.57 -5.81
CA ARG A 209 11.07 30.20 -5.55
C ARG A 209 10.39 29.50 -4.39
N SER A 210 10.23 30.22 -3.28
CA SER A 210 9.47 29.74 -2.12
C SER A 210 8.06 29.29 -2.55
N GLY A 211 7.66 28.08 -2.15
CA GLY A 211 6.30 27.56 -2.37
C GLY A 211 6.05 26.90 -3.74
N VAL A 212 7.09 26.61 -4.53
CA VAL A 212 6.97 25.91 -5.82
C VAL A 212 7.78 24.61 -5.81
N TYR A 213 7.13 23.50 -6.14
CA TYR A 213 7.75 22.19 -6.27
C TYR A 213 8.01 21.83 -7.73
N VAL A 214 9.19 21.31 -8.05
CA VAL A 214 9.50 20.74 -9.38
C VAL A 214 9.89 19.29 -9.19
N ASP A 215 9.16 18.39 -9.84
CA ASP A 215 9.54 16.99 -9.89
C ASP A 215 10.64 16.79 -10.93
N ALA A 216 11.77 16.22 -10.53
CA ALA A 216 12.83 15.85 -11.45
C ALA A 216 12.40 14.68 -12.35
N GLU A 217 11.57 13.76 -11.83
CA GLU A 217 11.14 12.55 -12.54
C GLU A 217 10.06 12.82 -13.59
N GLU A 218 9.34 13.93 -13.49
CA GLU A 218 8.40 14.37 -14.54
C GLU A 218 9.12 15.04 -15.72
N LEU A 219 10.34 15.54 -15.50
CA LEU A 219 11.12 16.27 -16.51
C LEU A 219 12.08 15.37 -17.31
N SER A 220 12.25 14.12 -16.89
CA SER A 220 13.09 13.09 -17.52
C SER A 220 12.29 12.18 -18.43
#